data_AF-A0A0A1MVZ9-F1
#
_entry.id   AF-A0A0A1MVZ9-F1
#
_cell.length_a   1.000
_cell.length_b   1.000
_cell.length_c   1.000
_cell.angle_alpha   90.00
_cell.angle_beta   90.00
_cell.angle_gamma   90.00
#
_symmetry.space_group_name_H-M   'P 1'
#
loop_
_entity.id
_entity.type
_entity.pdbx_description
1 polymer ?
#
loop_
_entity_poly.entity_id
_entity_poly.type
_entity_poly.pdbx_seq_one_letter_code
_entity_poly.pdbx_strand_id
1 'polypeptide(L)'
;MNIHEYIKFLRRAINNVEEVYFGNQNWIDSMLNVHNIKSQDKKREKLMPYLSMHNERVFCYELYHQLRKIMEENRLNEKVILQAELRKAQVSDEITQLFGVNSTDGVYYPDFLIHEPGTYENQDLIIEVKANPKLSTTDMLNDIKKIDQFINRYNYKKGIFLAINVNKERYNQLMTNDHLLNSLEEQINSKNEILLMFRESAKEPTISINLANLLQ
;
A
#
# COMPACT_ATOMS: atom_id res chain seq x y z
N MET A 1 21.55 -1.41 -4.92
CA MET A 1 21.12 -2.29 -3.82
C MET A 1 20.10 -3.27 -4.38
N ASN A 2 20.02 -4.51 -3.87
CA ASN A 2 19.06 -5.50 -4.36
C ASN A 2 17.65 -5.20 -3.81
N ILE A 3 16.61 -5.40 -4.62
CA ILE A 3 15.19 -5.26 -4.23
C ILE A 3 14.82 -6.04 -2.97
N HIS A 4 15.45 -7.20 -2.75
CA HIS A 4 15.25 -8.02 -1.57
C HIS A 4 15.66 -7.30 -0.28
N GLU A 5 16.69 -6.42 -0.34
CA GLU A 5 17.10 -5.62 0.82
C GLU A 5 16.06 -4.54 1.14
N TYR A 6 15.45 -3.89 0.13
CA TYR A 6 14.37 -2.93 0.39
C TYR A 6 13.16 -3.60 1.04
N ILE A 7 12.79 -4.81 0.61
CA ILE A 7 11.71 -5.58 1.24
C ILE A 7 12.07 -5.93 2.69
N LYS A 8 13.33 -6.30 2.96
CA LYS A 8 13.83 -6.56 4.32
C LYS A 8 13.79 -5.29 5.18
N PHE A 9 14.16 -4.15 4.62
CA PHE A 9 14.09 -2.86 5.31
C PHE A 9 12.64 -2.48 5.62
N LEU A 10 11.72 -2.67 4.68
CA LEU A 10 10.30 -2.47 4.90
C LEU A 10 9.78 -3.34 6.04
N ARG A 11 10.11 -4.64 6.07
CA ARG A 11 9.71 -5.54 7.17
C ARG A 11 10.22 -5.07 8.53
N ARG A 12 11.49 -4.63 8.59
CA ARG A 12 12.05 -4.04 9.80
C ARG A 12 11.34 -2.74 10.18
N ALA A 13 11.03 -1.88 9.21
CA ALA A 13 10.32 -0.63 9.43
C ALA A 13 8.93 -0.87 10.01
N ILE A 14 8.14 -1.79 9.42
CA ILE A 14 6.81 -2.18 9.93
C ILE A 14 6.92 -2.70 11.38
N ASN A 15 7.96 -3.48 11.70
CA ASN A 15 8.17 -3.98 13.07
C ASN A 15 8.54 -2.88 14.08
N ASN A 16 9.03 -1.73 13.61
CA ASN A 16 9.35 -0.60 14.47
C ASN A 16 8.16 0.36 14.67
N VAL A 17 7.08 0.23 13.88
CA VAL A 17 5.90 1.08 14.04
C VAL A 17 5.18 0.70 15.33
N GLU A 18 5.03 1.66 16.23
CA GLU A 18 4.34 1.46 17.51
C GLU A 18 2.83 1.34 17.35
N GLU A 19 2.18 0.63 18.28
CA GLU A 19 0.72 0.36 18.27
C GLU A 19 -0.13 1.64 18.15
N VAL A 20 0.33 2.75 18.73
CA VAL A 20 -0.39 4.04 18.68
C VAL A 20 -0.60 4.55 17.25
N TYR A 21 0.30 4.20 16.32
CA TYR A 21 0.23 4.64 14.93
C TYR A 21 -0.60 3.71 14.04
N PHE A 22 -1.00 2.52 14.51
CA PHE A 22 -1.89 1.64 13.74
C PHE A 22 -3.30 2.21 13.61
N GLY A 23 -3.70 3.16 14.47
CA GLY A 23 -4.99 3.85 14.35
C GLY A 23 -6.19 2.90 14.38
N ASN A 24 -6.16 1.95 15.31
CA ASN A 24 -7.16 0.88 15.42
C ASN A 24 -8.60 1.42 15.58
N GLN A 25 -9.58 0.56 15.29
CA GLN A 25 -11.01 0.91 15.35
C GLN A 25 -11.43 1.48 16.71
N ASN A 26 -10.79 1.04 17.79
CA ASN A 26 -11.08 1.53 19.14
C ASN A 26 -10.75 3.02 19.29
N TRP A 27 -9.71 3.52 18.61
CA TRP A 27 -9.35 4.93 18.64
C TRP A 27 -10.39 5.80 17.91
N ILE A 28 -10.81 5.35 16.73
CA ILE A 28 -11.90 5.96 15.95
C ILE A 28 -13.19 5.97 16.78
N ASP A 29 -13.53 4.83 17.37
CA ASP A 29 -14.75 4.66 18.16
C ASP A 29 -14.70 5.54 19.42
N SER A 30 -13.55 5.65 20.07
CA SER A 30 -13.31 6.55 21.21
C SER A 30 -13.57 8.01 20.83
N MET A 31 -12.98 8.48 19.72
CA MET A 31 -13.17 9.86 19.24
C MET A 31 -14.64 10.17 18.98
N LEU A 32 -15.37 9.25 18.35
CA LEU A 32 -16.81 9.42 18.07
C LEU A 32 -17.67 9.37 19.35
N ASN A 33 -17.32 8.49 20.29
CA ASN A 33 -18.03 8.34 21.55
C ASN A 33 -17.90 9.59 22.43
N VAL A 34 -16.73 10.25 22.46
CA VAL A 34 -16.52 11.54 23.14
C VAL A 34 -17.47 12.62 22.62
N HIS A 35 -17.84 12.56 21.34
CA HIS A 35 -18.80 13.49 20.73
C HIS A 35 -20.25 13.00 20.78
N ASN A 36 -20.56 11.98 21.59
CA ASN A 36 -21.89 11.35 21.71
C ASN A 36 -22.45 10.82 20.37
N ILE A 37 -21.59 10.52 19.40
CA ILE A 37 -21.99 9.95 18.11
C ILE A 37 -22.10 8.43 18.27
N LYS A 38 -23.31 7.97 18.63
CA LYS A 38 -23.61 6.55 18.86
C LYS A 38 -23.40 5.72 17.59
N SER A 39 -23.22 4.41 17.75
CA SER A 39 -22.96 3.45 16.67
C SER A 39 -24.02 3.45 15.56
N GLN A 40 -25.26 3.81 15.90
CA GLN A 40 -26.43 3.84 15.00
C GLN A 40 -26.66 5.23 14.38
N ASP A 41 -25.83 6.24 14.70
CA ASP A 41 -25.99 7.58 14.17
C ASP A 41 -25.53 7.62 12.70
N LYS A 42 -26.40 8.10 11.80
CA LYS A 42 -26.08 8.31 10.38
C LYS A 42 -24.87 9.21 10.14
N LYS A 43 -24.51 10.06 11.10
CA LYS A 43 -23.27 10.87 11.05
C LYS A 43 -22.02 9.99 11.11
N ARG A 44 -22.07 8.85 11.80
CA ARG A 44 -20.95 7.92 11.90
C ARG A 44 -20.55 7.39 10.54
N GLU A 45 -21.52 6.91 9.75
CA GLU A 45 -21.28 6.41 8.40
C GLU A 45 -20.60 7.47 7.51
N LYS A 46 -21.00 8.74 7.65
CA LYS A 46 -20.38 9.85 6.91
C LYS A 46 -18.96 10.18 7.36
N LEU A 47 -18.62 9.98 8.64
CA LEU A 47 -17.31 10.32 9.22
C LEU A 47 -16.29 9.19 9.08
N MET A 48 -16.74 7.94 9.01
CA MET A 48 -15.85 6.77 8.93
C MET A 48 -14.77 6.89 7.83
N PRO A 49 -15.10 7.24 6.57
CA PRO A 49 -14.08 7.32 5.52
C PRO A 49 -12.97 8.32 5.84
N TYR A 50 -13.32 9.48 6.42
CA TYR A 50 -12.36 10.52 6.77
C TYR A 50 -11.45 10.10 7.92
N LEU A 51 -12.01 9.46 8.96
CA LEU A 51 -11.24 8.98 10.11
C LEU A 51 -10.31 7.82 9.72
N SER A 52 -10.79 6.90 8.88
CA SER A 52 -9.96 5.82 8.34
C SER A 52 -8.81 6.37 7.49
N MET A 53 -9.08 7.34 6.60
CA MET A 53 -8.04 7.96 5.78
C MET A 53 -7.01 8.73 6.63
N HIS A 54 -7.45 9.42 7.68
CA HIS A 54 -6.53 10.09 8.60
C HIS A 54 -5.58 9.10 9.29
N ASN A 55 -6.11 7.99 9.79
CA ASN A 55 -5.31 6.97 10.47
C ASN A 55 -4.33 6.27 9.50
N GLU A 56 -4.75 6.04 8.26
CA GLU A 56 -3.87 5.55 7.20
C GLU A 56 -2.68 6.48 7.00
N ARG A 57 -2.90 7.81 6.92
CA ARG A 57 -1.82 8.79 6.80
C ARG A 57 -0.89 8.84 8.00
N VAL A 58 -1.45 8.77 9.22
CA VAL A 58 -0.64 8.74 10.46
C VAL A 58 0.29 7.52 10.46
N PHE A 59 -0.24 6.35 10.11
CA PHE A 59 0.57 5.15 9.96
C PHE A 59 1.64 5.31 8.87
N CYS A 60 1.26 5.86 7.70
CA CYS A 60 2.19 6.06 6.59
C CYS A 60 3.33 7.01 6.95
N TYR A 61 3.09 8.08 7.71
CA TYR A 61 4.16 8.97 8.15
C TYR A 61 5.15 8.29 9.09
N GLU A 62 4.66 7.50 10.05
CA GLU A 62 5.54 6.74 10.95
C GLU A 62 6.31 5.66 10.19
N LEU A 63 5.63 4.91 9.30
CA LEU A 63 6.29 3.90 8.48
C LEU A 63 7.35 4.52 7.55
N TYR A 64 7.06 5.68 6.95
CA TYR A 64 8.03 6.45 6.17
C TYR A 64 9.26 6.80 7.02
N HIS A 65 9.05 7.33 8.22
CA HIS A 65 10.13 7.69 9.14
C HIS A 65 11.02 6.48 9.48
N GLN A 66 10.41 5.36 9.88
CA GLN A 66 11.14 4.14 10.22
C GLN A 66 11.91 3.56 9.03
N LEU A 67 11.26 3.53 7.85
CA LEU A 67 11.88 3.03 6.64
C LEU A 67 13.05 3.91 6.23
N ARG A 68 12.88 5.24 6.25
CA ARG A 68 13.92 6.22 5.92
C ARG A 68 15.14 6.09 6.83
N LYS A 69 14.93 5.94 8.14
CA LYS A 69 16.00 5.75 9.12
C LYS A 69 16.81 4.50 8.82
N ILE A 70 16.15 3.36 8.62
CA ILE A 70 16.82 2.09 8.27
C ILE A 70 17.60 2.23 6.96
N MET A 71 16.98 2.86 5.98
CA MET A 71 17.56 3.17 4.68
C MET A 71 18.87 3.97 4.80
N GLU A 72 18.88 5.04 5.60
CA GLU A 72 20.07 5.87 5.83
C GLU A 72 21.18 5.15 6.61
N GLU A 73 20.82 4.41 7.67
CA GLU A 73 21.75 3.59 8.46
C GLU A 73 22.51 2.56 7.59
N ASN A 74 21.87 2.07 6.52
CA ASN A 74 22.43 1.06 5.63
C ASN A 74 23.08 1.64 4.37
N ARG A 75 23.38 2.96 4.35
CA ARG A 75 24.10 3.66 3.27
C ARG A 75 23.49 3.40 1.89
N LEU A 76 22.27 3.90 1.69
CA LEU A 76 21.59 3.82 0.41
C LEU A 76 22.45 4.25 -0.78
N ASN A 77 22.10 3.70 -1.95
CA ASN A 77 22.51 4.29 -3.21
C ASN A 77 21.98 5.73 -3.25
N GLU A 78 22.86 6.73 -3.33
CA GLU A 78 22.51 8.16 -3.33
C GLU A 78 21.50 8.54 -4.43
N LYS A 79 21.43 7.75 -5.50
CA LYS A 79 20.49 7.96 -6.62
C LYS A 79 19.07 7.50 -6.32
N VAL A 80 18.91 6.47 -5.48
CA VAL A 80 17.60 5.89 -5.16
C VAL A 80 17.10 6.52 -3.88
N ILE A 81 15.86 6.99 -3.89
CA ILE A 81 15.25 7.68 -2.74
C ILE A 81 13.90 7.07 -2.40
N LEU A 82 13.50 7.24 -1.14
CA LEU A 82 12.13 7.02 -0.67
C LEU A 82 11.32 8.31 -0.83
N GLN A 83 10.29 8.27 -1.66
CA GLN A 83 9.32 9.37 -1.81
C GLN A 83 7.91 8.89 -1.48
N ALA A 84 7.13 9.78 -0.87
CA ALA A 84 5.73 9.53 -0.54
C ALA A 84 4.81 10.45 -1.34
N GLU A 85 3.59 9.98 -1.62
CA GLU A 85 2.50 10.73 -2.26
C GLU A 85 2.87 11.45 -3.58
N LEU A 86 3.80 10.87 -4.35
CA LEU A 86 4.26 11.47 -5.60
C LEU A 86 3.18 11.37 -6.68
N ARG A 87 2.54 12.49 -7.01
CA ARG A 87 1.53 12.56 -8.07
C ARG A 87 2.08 12.01 -9.39
N LYS A 88 1.44 10.96 -9.90
CA LYS A 88 1.61 10.44 -11.27
C LYS A 88 0.31 10.67 -12.03
N ALA A 89 0.36 11.55 -13.01
CA ALA A 89 -0.80 11.92 -13.81
C ALA A 89 -0.69 11.39 -15.23
N GLN A 90 -1.83 11.33 -15.91
CA GLN A 90 -1.89 11.06 -17.33
C GLN A 90 -1.00 12.06 -18.08
N VAL A 91 -0.11 11.52 -18.89
CA VAL A 91 0.70 12.27 -19.84
C VAL A 91 -0.05 12.33 -21.17
N SER A 92 0.10 13.44 -21.91
CA SER A 92 -0.53 13.56 -23.23
C SER A 92 0.01 12.51 -24.21
N ASP A 93 -0.78 12.17 -25.23
CA ASP A 93 -0.41 11.19 -26.26
C ASP A 93 0.93 11.52 -26.94
N GLU A 94 1.23 12.81 -27.09
CA GLU A 94 2.50 13.32 -27.62
C GLU A 94 3.70 12.93 -26.75
N ILE A 95 3.57 13.02 -25.42
CA ILE A 95 4.62 12.61 -24.47
C ILE A 95 4.75 11.08 -24.45
N THR A 96 3.63 10.36 -24.49
CA THR A 96 3.62 8.89 -24.60
C THR A 96 4.43 8.43 -25.82
N GLN A 97 4.24 9.08 -26.97
CA GLN A 97 4.91 8.74 -28.22
C GLN A 97 6.39 9.14 -28.26
N LEU A 98 6.75 10.28 -27.64
CA LEU A 98 8.13 10.77 -27.57
C LEU A 98 9.01 10.00 -26.58
N PHE A 99 8.45 9.57 -25.45
CA PHE A 99 9.22 8.98 -24.34
C PHE A 99 8.94 7.48 -24.15
N GLY A 100 8.02 6.88 -24.90
CA GLY A 100 7.67 5.46 -24.79
C GLY A 100 6.98 5.10 -23.47
N VAL A 101 6.30 6.06 -22.85
CA VAL A 101 5.69 5.92 -21.52
C VAL A 101 4.18 5.82 -21.67
N ASN A 102 3.59 4.69 -21.30
CA ASN A 102 2.14 4.54 -21.33
C ASN A 102 1.50 5.33 -20.17
N SER A 103 0.53 6.18 -20.48
CA SER A 103 -0.29 6.86 -19.46
C SER A 103 -0.96 5.83 -18.54
N THR A 104 -1.17 6.19 -17.27
CA THR A 104 -2.05 5.45 -16.35
C THR A 104 -3.52 5.66 -16.67
N ASP A 105 -4.37 4.79 -16.14
CA ASP A 105 -5.84 4.90 -16.32
C ASP A 105 -6.42 6.11 -15.55
N GLY A 106 -5.63 6.74 -14.68
CA GLY A 106 -6.01 7.96 -13.98
C GLY A 106 -4.82 8.67 -13.33
N VAL A 107 -5.14 9.62 -12.43
CA VAL A 107 -4.15 10.29 -11.57
C VAL A 107 -3.98 9.46 -10.30
N TYR A 108 -2.76 9.02 -10.03
CA TYR A 108 -2.42 8.24 -8.86
C TYR A 108 -1.48 8.99 -7.91
N TYR A 109 -1.64 8.70 -6.63
CA TYR A 109 -0.79 9.15 -5.54
C TYR A 109 -0.41 7.89 -4.77
N PRO A 110 0.67 7.20 -5.16
CA PRO A 110 1.13 6.04 -4.43
C PRO A 110 1.64 6.44 -3.06
N ASP A 111 1.42 5.59 -2.07
CA ASP A 111 1.82 5.89 -0.69
C ASP A 111 3.34 6.02 -0.61
N PHE A 112 4.08 5.04 -1.14
CA PHE A 112 5.54 5.11 -1.23
C PHE A 112 6.09 4.60 -2.57
N LEU A 113 7.16 5.27 -3.00
CA LEU A 113 8.02 4.88 -4.10
C LEU A 113 9.47 4.80 -3.61
N ILE A 114 10.14 3.72 -3.95
CA ILE A 114 11.60 3.61 -3.86
C ILE A 114 12.13 3.61 -5.29
N HIS A 115 12.70 4.73 -5.70
CA HIS A 115 13.10 4.94 -7.09
C HIS A 115 14.22 5.97 -7.28
N GLU A 116 14.81 5.99 -8.47
CA GLU A 116 15.62 7.12 -8.96
C GLU A 116 14.73 8.11 -9.73
N PRO A 117 14.59 9.36 -9.28
CA PRO A 117 13.80 10.37 -9.98
C PRO A 117 14.42 10.72 -11.34
N GLY A 118 13.56 10.99 -12.33
CA GLY A 118 14.00 11.44 -13.65
C GLY A 118 14.53 10.35 -14.57
N THR A 119 14.52 9.08 -14.16
CA THR A 119 14.96 7.93 -14.99
C THR A 119 13.97 6.77 -14.89
N TYR A 120 14.09 5.78 -15.78
CA TYR A 120 13.37 4.49 -15.71
C TYR A 120 14.24 3.32 -15.24
N GLU A 121 15.53 3.56 -15.00
CA GLU A 121 16.54 2.52 -14.74
C GLU A 121 16.36 1.88 -13.36
N ASN A 122 16.04 2.71 -12.35
CA ASN A 122 15.98 2.30 -10.96
C ASN A 122 14.61 2.57 -10.34
N GLN A 123 13.56 1.99 -10.92
CA GLN A 123 12.21 1.98 -10.35
C GLN A 123 12.05 0.70 -9.51
N ASP A 124 12.40 0.74 -8.23
CA ASP A 124 12.57 -0.48 -7.42
C ASP A 124 11.25 -0.96 -6.79
N LEU A 125 10.58 -0.14 -5.97
CA LEU A 125 9.34 -0.54 -5.27
C LEU A 125 8.25 0.52 -5.35
N ILE A 126 7.02 0.06 -5.63
CA ILE A 126 5.78 0.77 -5.29
C ILE A 126 5.14 0.09 -4.10
N ILE A 127 4.64 0.88 -3.15
CA ILE A 127 3.95 0.39 -1.96
C ILE A 127 2.63 1.16 -1.82
N GLU A 128 1.53 0.41 -1.70
CA GLU A 128 0.21 0.91 -1.33
C GLU A 128 -0.15 0.36 0.05
N VAL A 129 -0.70 1.21 0.91
CA VAL A 129 -1.03 0.93 2.30
C VAL A 129 -2.53 1.07 2.52
N LYS A 130 -3.10 0.12 3.26
CA LYS A 130 -4.49 0.19 3.74
C LYS A 130 -4.55 -0.02 5.24
N ALA A 131 -5.13 0.94 5.95
CA ALA A 131 -5.29 0.87 7.41
C ALA A 131 -6.72 0.54 7.88
N ASN A 132 -7.67 0.48 6.96
CA ASN A 132 -9.07 0.19 7.27
C ASN A 132 -9.25 -1.28 7.71
N PRO A 133 -9.67 -1.55 8.97
CA PRO A 133 -9.93 -2.91 9.44
C PRO A 133 -11.01 -3.64 8.64
N LYS A 134 -11.89 -2.88 7.98
CA LYS A 134 -12.97 -3.36 7.09
C LYS A 134 -12.59 -3.26 5.62
N LEU A 135 -11.28 -3.33 5.29
CA LEU A 135 -10.74 -3.29 3.93
C LEU A 135 -11.62 -4.08 2.96
N SER A 136 -12.24 -3.43 1.98
CA SER A 136 -13.14 -4.11 1.04
C SER A 136 -12.36 -4.85 -0.06
N THR A 137 -13.01 -5.82 -0.72
CA THR A 137 -12.41 -6.53 -1.86
C THR A 137 -12.18 -5.57 -3.04
N THR A 138 -13.09 -4.60 -3.24
CA THR A 138 -12.98 -3.57 -4.27
C THR A 138 -11.79 -2.65 -4.03
N ASP A 139 -11.59 -2.17 -2.80
CA ASP A 139 -10.44 -1.30 -2.48
C ASP A 139 -9.12 -2.04 -2.72
N MET A 140 -9.01 -3.27 -2.22
CA MET A 140 -7.84 -4.12 -2.44
C MET A 140 -7.57 -4.36 -3.94
N LEU A 141 -8.60 -4.69 -4.72
CA LEU A 141 -8.46 -4.89 -6.16
C LEU A 141 -7.99 -3.61 -6.87
N ASN A 142 -8.52 -2.45 -6.51
CA ASN A 142 -8.17 -1.18 -7.13
C ASN A 142 -6.70 -0.79 -6.86
N ASP A 143 -6.21 -1.00 -5.64
CA ASP A 143 -4.80 -0.73 -5.33
C ASP A 143 -3.86 -1.74 -5.98
N ILE A 144 -4.25 -3.03 -6.06
CA ILE A 144 -3.43 -4.02 -6.77
C ILE A 144 -3.37 -3.72 -8.28
N LYS A 145 -4.47 -3.26 -8.90
CA LYS A 145 -4.47 -2.77 -10.29
C LYS A 145 -3.56 -1.56 -10.49
N LYS A 146 -3.59 -0.62 -9.54
CA LYS A 146 -2.70 0.54 -9.55
C LYS A 146 -1.24 0.08 -9.51
N ILE A 147 -0.90 -0.84 -8.60
CA ILE A 147 0.43 -1.45 -8.53
C ILE A 147 0.82 -2.11 -9.86
N ASP A 148 -0.07 -2.91 -10.45
CA ASP A 148 0.17 -3.57 -11.75
C ASP A 148 0.48 -2.54 -12.85
N GLN A 149 -0.25 -1.42 -12.89
CA GLN A 149 0.05 -0.34 -13.83
C GLN A 149 1.42 0.28 -13.60
N PHE A 150 1.87 0.42 -12.36
CA PHE A 150 3.21 0.95 -12.10
C PHE A 150 4.31 0.01 -12.54
N ILE A 151 4.12 -1.30 -12.35
CA ILE A 151 5.06 -2.32 -12.84
C ILE A 151 5.11 -2.29 -14.37
N ASN A 152 3.95 -2.36 -15.03
CA ASN A 152 3.87 -2.51 -16.48
C ASN A 152 4.08 -1.21 -17.28
N ARG A 153 3.82 -0.04 -16.69
CA ARG A 153 3.87 1.26 -17.41
C ARG A 153 5.01 2.17 -16.95
N TYR A 154 5.51 1.99 -15.72
CA TYR A 154 6.63 2.75 -15.19
C TYR A 154 7.83 1.87 -14.82
N ASN A 155 7.86 0.59 -15.23
CA ASN A 155 8.97 -0.34 -15.04
C ASN A 155 9.36 -0.57 -13.57
N TYR A 156 8.40 -0.43 -12.63
CA TYR A 156 8.66 -0.79 -11.25
C TYR A 156 8.93 -2.29 -11.13
N LYS A 157 10.02 -2.66 -10.46
CA LYS A 157 10.48 -4.05 -10.38
C LYS A 157 9.60 -4.93 -9.49
N LYS A 158 9.07 -4.39 -8.38
CA LYS A 158 8.05 -5.06 -7.56
C LYS A 158 7.03 -4.09 -6.98
N GLY A 159 5.88 -4.64 -6.65
CA GLY A 159 4.81 -3.95 -5.94
C GLY A 159 4.50 -4.60 -4.61
N ILE A 160 4.10 -3.79 -3.63
CA ILE A 160 3.69 -4.25 -2.30
C ILE A 160 2.34 -3.65 -1.96
N PHE A 161 1.38 -4.52 -1.68
CA PHE A 161 0.12 -4.14 -1.04
C PHE A 161 0.22 -4.48 0.44
N LEU A 162 0.19 -3.47 1.32
CA LEU A 162 0.29 -3.63 2.77
C LEU A 162 -1.03 -3.25 3.43
N ALA A 163 -1.71 -4.24 4.01
CA ALA A 163 -2.89 -3.99 4.82
C ALA A 163 -2.58 -4.21 6.32
N ILE A 164 -2.87 -3.19 7.14
CA ILE A 164 -2.78 -3.26 8.59
C ILE A 164 -4.17 -3.27 9.23
N ASN A 165 -4.25 -3.65 10.51
CA ASN A 165 -5.51 -3.85 11.23
C ASN A 165 -6.42 -4.92 10.61
N VAL A 166 -5.86 -5.80 9.79
CA VAL A 166 -6.60 -6.91 9.18
C VAL A 166 -6.44 -8.12 10.08
N ASN A 167 -7.50 -8.44 10.82
CA ASN A 167 -7.53 -9.62 11.67
C ASN A 167 -7.61 -10.91 10.85
N LYS A 168 -7.38 -12.05 11.52
CA LYS A 168 -7.41 -13.38 10.88
C LYS A 168 -8.71 -13.69 10.13
N GLU A 169 -9.86 -13.27 10.67
CA GLU A 169 -11.16 -13.50 10.02
C GLU A 169 -11.23 -12.74 8.69
N ARG A 170 -10.91 -11.44 8.71
CA ARG A 170 -10.94 -10.61 7.49
C ARG A 170 -9.90 -11.05 6.48
N TYR A 171 -8.71 -11.43 6.94
CA TYR A 171 -7.68 -12.02 6.09
C TYR A 171 -8.23 -13.25 5.35
N ASN A 172 -8.81 -14.21 6.08
CA ASN A 172 -9.39 -15.41 5.46
C ASN A 172 -10.50 -15.05 4.46
N GLN A 173 -11.41 -14.13 4.82
CA GLN A 173 -12.46 -13.67 3.92
C GLN A 173 -11.90 -13.08 2.61
N LEU A 174 -10.81 -12.31 2.65
CA LEU A 174 -10.17 -11.76 1.46
C LEU A 174 -9.48 -12.85 0.63
N MET A 175 -8.76 -13.77 1.30
CA MET A 175 -7.97 -14.81 0.63
C MET A 175 -8.81 -15.94 0.02
N THR A 176 -10.07 -16.09 0.42
CA THR A 176 -10.99 -17.11 -0.12
C THR A 176 -12.17 -16.50 -0.88
N ASN A 177 -12.11 -15.22 -1.26
CA ASN A 177 -13.20 -14.58 -1.99
C ASN A 177 -13.09 -14.87 -3.50
N ASP A 178 -13.89 -15.80 -4.00
CA ASP A 178 -13.86 -16.23 -5.40
C ASP A 178 -13.93 -15.07 -6.40
N HIS A 179 -14.81 -14.08 -6.15
CA HIS A 179 -14.95 -12.94 -7.05
C HIS A 179 -13.67 -12.10 -7.11
N LEU A 180 -13.04 -11.82 -5.96
CA LEU A 180 -11.77 -11.10 -5.89
C LEU A 180 -10.67 -11.90 -6.57
N LEU A 181 -10.53 -13.18 -6.25
CA LEU A 181 -9.46 -14.03 -6.81
C LEU A 181 -9.60 -14.15 -8.34
N ASN A 182 -10.80 -14.41 -8.86
CA ASN A 182 -11.04 -14.45 -10.30
C ASN A 182 -10.73 -13.09 -10.96
N SER A 183 -11.13 -11.98 -10.33
CA SER A 183 -10.81 -10.65 -10.85
C SER A 183 -9.30 -10.38 -10.88
N LEU A 184 -8.56 -10.81 -9.86
CA LEU A 184 -7.11 -10.68 -9.81
C LEU A 184 -6.44 -11.58 -10.86
N GLU A 185 -6.93 -12.79 -11.05
CA GLU A 185 -6.42 -13.73 -12.05
C GLU A 185 -6.60 -13.22 -13.48
N GLU A 186 -7.75 -12.62 -13.78
CA GLU A 186 -8.08 -12.11 -15.11
C GLU A 186 -7.44 -10.76 -15.44
N GLN A 187 -7.26 -9.88 -14.45
CA GLN A 187 -6.99 -8.45 -14.69
C GLN A 187 -5.57 -8.01 -14.32
N ILE A 188 -4.80 -8.83 -13.61
CA ILE A 188 -3.44 -8.49 -13.17
C ILE A 188 -2.43 -9.26 -14.00
N ASN A 189 -1.46 -8.56 -14.60
CA ASN A 189 -0.45 -9.17 -15.45
C ASN A 189 0.80 -9.56 -14.63
N SER A 190 1.19 -8.72 -13.68
CA SER A 190 2.46 -8.82 -12.94
C SER A 190 2.32 -9.60 -11.62
N LYS A 191 1.65 -10.74 -11.65
CA LYS A 191 1.31 -11.53 -10.44
C LYS A 191 2.55 -11.97 -9.65
N ASN A 192 3.67 -12.25 -10.32
CA ASN A 192 4.91 -12.69 -9.67
C ASN A 192 5.66 -11.55 -8.97
N GLU A 193 5.42 -10.32 -9.41
CA GLU A 193 6.08 -9.11 -8.97
C GLU A 193 5.35 -8.46 -7.78
N ILE A 194 4.10 -8.86 -7.51
CA ILE A 194 3.26 -8.29 -6.45
C ILE A 194 3.32 -9.15 -5.18
N LEU A 195 3.68 -8.52 -4.06
CA LEU A 195 3.71 -9.12 -2.73
C LEU A 195 2.60 -8.52 -1.87
N LEU A 196 1.72 -9.37 -1.37
CA LEU A 196 0.69 -8.97 -0.42
C LEU A 196 1.23 -9.14 1.00
N MET A 197 1.04 -8.14 1.84
CA MET A 197 1.41 -8.14 3.25
C MET A 197 0.21 -7.79 4.12
N PHE A 198 -0.02 -8.58 5.17
CA PHE A 198 -1.12 -8.36 6.11
C PHE A 198 -0.58 -8.37 7.53
N ARG A 199 -1.05 -7.43 8.35
CA ARG A 199 -0.69 -7.34 9.76
C ARG A 199 -1.88 -6.94 10.61
N GLU A 200 -2.12 -7.66 11.70
CA GLU A 200 -3.28 -7.40 12.56
C GLU A 200 -3.04 -6.25 13.53
N SER A 201 -1.84 -6.16 14.13
CA SER A 201 -1.47 -5.09 15.07
C SER A 201 0.05 -4.94 15.15
N ALA A 202 0.57 -4.01 15.95
CA ALA A 202 2.01 -3.89 16.16
C ALA A 202 2.61 -5.15 16.81
N LYS A 203 1.82 -5.89 17.59
CA LYS A 203 2.25 -7.08 18.34
C LYS A 203 2.26 -8.36 17.51
N GLU A 204 1.47 -8.39 16.44
CA GLU A 204 1.33 -9.57 15.59
C GLU A 204 2.33 -9.55 14.42
N PRO A 205 2.81 -10.73 13.97
CA PRO A 205 3.71 -10.82 12.84
C PRO A 205 3.01 -10.42 11.53
N THR A 206 3.81 -9.96 10.57
CA THR A 206 3.32 -9.70 9.21
C THR A 206 3.26 -11.00 8.41
N ILE A 207 2.06 -11.36 7.95
CA ILE A 207 1.84 -12.43 6.99
C ILE A 207 2.17 -11.89 5.60
N SER A 208 2.78 -12.71 4.75
CA SER A 208 3.08 -12.30 3.38
C SER A 208 2.89 -13.43 2.39
N ILE A 209 2.28 -13.11 1.24
CA ILE A 209 2.03 -14.06 0.17
C ILE A 209 2.26 -13.37 -1.18
N ASN A 210 2.96 -14.06 -2.08
CA ASN A 210 3.08 -13.58 -3.45
C ASN A 210 1.76 -13.78 -4.18
N LEU A 211 1.33 -12.80 -4.99
CA LEU A 211 0.04 -12.87 -5.65
C LEU A 211 -0.09 -14.08 -6.57
N ALA A 212 0.96 -14.45 -7.32
CA ALA A 212 0.93 -15.65 -8.15
C ALA A 212 0.74 -16.94 -7.33
N ASN A 213 1.29 -17.01 -6.12
CA ASN A 213 1.11 -18.18 -5.24
C ASN A 213 -0.28 -18.24 -4.59
N LEU A 214 -0.95 -17.09 -4.45
CA LEU A 214 -2.33 -17.04 -3.94
C LEU A 214 -3.34 -17.57 -4.98
N LEU A 215 -3.02 -17.43 -6.27
CA LEU A 215 -3.92 -17.75 -7.38
C LEU A 215 -3.69 -19.16 -7.97
N GLN A 216 -2.77 -19.94 -7.38
CA GLN A 216 -2.53 -21.36 -7.72
C GLN A 216 -3.44 -22.29 -6.93
#